data_AF-A0A8H7BWL4-F1
#
_entry.id   AF-A0A8H7BWL4-F1
#
_cell.length_a   1.000
_cell.length_b   1.000
_cell.length_c   1.000
_cell.angle_alpha   90.00
_cell.angle_beta   90.00
_cell.angle_gamma   90.00
#
_symmetry.space_group_name_H-M   'P 1'
#
loop_
_entity.id
_entity.type
_entity.pdbx_description
1 polymer ?
#
loop_
_entity_poly.entity_id
_entity_poly.type
_entity_poly.pdbx_seq_one_letter_code
_entity_poly.pdbx_strand_id
1 'polypeptide(L)'
;MRIAGNEEDDDVKVNPVRNSSSGLSNRFPFQKNIEPPMLHSIEMKYSEEEMWTRLQIREFMFRFGEHFQFQPHIIASLQNVQGDWRMKRLSAYVVWKALVVLDASLYEMIPAEDRPKSELPGQSYLSKTNHLPLMANYILNQWMEEKGLDDPELEENERRDAFFVVFCQEGMTAKRWQDIAELLAAAECTDLPVPTIRNDHQERTFVQKVQSFRKLSRGACPLTTIDELRMIQMLLDILLFDQTVRQRLLDAAKEVKEKEALLSKERKVFKLDNMEKMSKRKSLAIRMEQLIAVGKHSQKVIVESELEALDIKIRDEKMEMDRKEMELISAKLKTELRLQRTCTDTKGNEYWFFNDLLTSQLGHATDIRNNECYWSYGVIVIGPGYHGGTERRWWHIDGIQSMLQLEKWMMHDWTPNDKTTRDILKTQLNGRVQYLRLLESAVYGEGYFSK
;
A
#
# COMPACT_ATOMS: atom_id res chain seq x y z
N MET A 1 74.08 -41.92 9.49
CA MET A 1 74.30 -41.62 8.05
C MET A 1 74.46 -40.12 7.93
N ARG A 2 75.60 -39.71 7.35
CA ARG A 2 76.22 -38.38 7.18
C ARG A 2 75.36 -37.12 7.43
N ILE A 3 75.70 -36.40 8.51
CA ILE A 3 76.59 -35.22 8.58
C ILE A 3 76.18 -33.94 7.81
N ALA A 4 76.14 -32.87 8.63
CA ALA A 4 76.48 -31.47 8.41
C ALA A 4 75.51 -30.59 7.59
N GLY A 5 75.24 -29.37 8.03
CA GLY A 5 75.80 -28.69 9.20
C GLY A 5 75.52 -27.21 9.23
N ASN A 6 75.86 -26.67 10.39
CA ASN A 6 76.46 -25.36 10.63
C ASN A 6 75.54 -24.14 10.54
N GLU A 7 75.61 -23.17 11.46
CA GLU A 7 76.45 -22.96 12.65
C GLU A 7 75.74 -21.81 13.41
N GLU A 8 75.57 -21.98 14.73
CA GLU A 8 76.19 -21.17 15.80
C GLU A 8 76.77 -19.79 15.38
N ASP A 9 76.67 -18.69 16.13
CA ASP A 9 76.68 -18.57 17.58
C ASP A 9 76.35 -17.11 18.00
N ASP A 10 76.14 -16.99 19.30
CA ASP A 10 75.89 -15.81 20.12
C ASP A 10 76.89 -14.63 19.92
N ASP A 11 76.44 -13.40 20.17
CA ASP A 11 76.64 -12.71 21.48
C ASP A 11 76.62 -11.16 21.42
N VAL A 12 76.08 -10.58 22.50
CA VAL A 12 76.41 -9.27 23.12
C VAL A 12 76.12 -7.92 22.43
N LYS A 13 75.07 -7.28 22.97
CA LYS A 13 74.85 -5.84 23.33
C LYS A 13 75.77 -4.76 22.73
N VAL A 14 75.17 -3.82 21.98
CA VAL A 14 75.48 -2.37 22.03
C VAL A 14 74.20 -1.53 21.72
N ASN A 15 73.66 -0.83 22.71
CA ASN A 15 73.02 0.49 22.51
C ASN A 15 74.15 1.53 22.60
N PRO A 16 74.11 2.75 22.00
CA PRO A 16 72.92 3.54 21.65
C PRO A 16 73.02 4.35 20.32
N VAL A 17 71.92 4.79 19.71
CA VAL A 17 71.82 6.13 19.09
C VAL A 17 70.35 6.55 19.07
N ARG A 18 70.05 7.67 19.76
CA ARG A 18 68.83 8.45 19.59
C ARG A 18 68.71 8.89 18.13
N ASN A 19 67.61 8.55 17.48
CA ASN A 19 67.06 9.40 16.42
C ASN A 19 65.55 9.53 16.63
N SER A 20 65.20 10.67 17.21
CA SER A 20 63.88 11.27 17.17
C SER A 20 63.53 11.67 15.74
N SER A 21 62.51 11.02 15.17
CA SER A 21 61.67 11.63 14.14
C SER A 21 60.30 10.97 14.14
N SER A 22 59.38 11.66 14.81
CA SER A 22 57.99 11.87 14.39
C SER A 22 57.52 11.10 13.14
N GLY A 23 57.07 9.87 13.35
CA GLY A 23 56.16 9.17 12.46
C GLY A 23 54.79 9.14 13.11
N LEU A 24 54.04 10.25 13.01
CA LEU A 24 52.61 10.27 13.27
C LEU A 24 51.96 9.28 12.30
N SER A 25 51.82 8.03 12.74
CA SER A 25 50.84 7.11 12.19
C SER A 25 49.48 7.75 12.50
N ASN A 26 48.99 8.54 11.54
CA ASN A 26 47.57 8.86 11.41
C ASN A 26 46.84 7.53 11.26
N ARG A 27 46.55 6.89 12.39
CA ARG A 27 45.49 5.90 12.50
C ARG A 27 44.23 6.63 12.07
N PHE A 28 43.77 6.30 10.87
CA PHE A 28 42.44 6.63 10.39
C PHE A 28 41.44 6.39 11.53
N PRO A 29 40.49 7.32 11.76
CA PRO A 29 39.53 7.14 12.83
C PRO A 29 38.75 5.87 12.53
N PHE A 30 38.68 4.99 13.52
CA PHE A 30 37.86 3.79 13.55
C PHE A 30 36.56 4.02 12.76
N GLN A 31 36.39 3.32 11.62
CA GLN A 31 35.08 3.18 10.99
C GLN A 31 34.17 2.57 12.05
N LYS A 32 33.28 3.38 12.63
CA LYS A 32 32.21 2.87 13.48
C LYS A 32 31.43 1.89 12.62
N ASN A 33 31.47 0.60 12.97
CA ASN A 33 30.50 -0.35 12.46
C ASN A 33 29.12 0.24 12.73
N ILE A 34 28.42 0.63 11.66
CA ILE A 34 27.05 1.08 11.76
C ILE A 34 26.23 -0.19 12.02
N GLU A 35 25.51 -0.24 13.13
CA GLU A 35 24.63 -1.37 13.43
C GLU A 35 23.36 -1.28 12.57
N PRO A 36 22.81 -2.41 12.10
CA PRO A 36 21.51 -2.43 11.45
C PRO A 36 20.41 -1.97 12.41
N PRO A 37 19.28 -1.47 11.89
CA PRO A 37 18.11 -1.20 12.73
C PRO A 37 17.57 -2.48 13.36
N MET A 38 16.85 -2.34 14.46
CA MET A 38 16.15 -3.45 15.09
C MET A 38 15.04 -3.99 14.18
N LEU A 39 14.98 -5.31 14.03
CA LEU A 39 13.88 -5.98 13.35
C LEU A 39 12.85 -6.45 14.38
N HIS A 40 11.59 -6.09 14.14
CA HIS A 40 10.47 -6.58 14.93
C HIS A 40 9.79 -7.72 14.16
N SER A 41 9.67 -8.89 14.81
CA SER A 41 9.03 -10.07 14.19
C SER A 41 7.53 -9.84 14.03
N ILE A 42 7.00 -10.14 12.84
CA ILE A 42 5.56 -10.19 12.59
C ILE A 42 5.09 -11.60 12.91
N GLU A 43 4.26 -11.75 13.93
CA GLU A 43 3.57 -13.01 14.19
C GLU A 43 2.42 -13.16 13.18
N MET A 44 2.53 -14.18 12.32
CA MET A 44 1.59 -14.42 11.24
C MET A 44 0.36 -15.15 11.76
N LYS A 45 -0.80 -14.50 11.76
CA LYS A 45 -2.10 -15.10 12.13
C LYS A 45 -2.67 -16.01 11.05
N TYR A 46 -2.30 -15.75 9.81
CA TYR A 46 -2.75 -16.47 8.62
C TYR A 46 -1.56 -17.10 7.90
N SER A 47 -1.82 -18.01 6.95
CA SER A 47 -0.76 -18.56 6.11
C SER A 47 -0.09 -17.46 5.27
N GLU A 48 1.16 -17.68 4.86
CA GLU A 48 1.87 -16.74 3.97
C GLU A 48 1.09 -16.49 2.66
N GLU A 49 0.43 -17.52 2.15
CA GLU A 49 -0.43 -17.43 0.96
C GLU A 49 -1.64 -16.51 1.16
N GLU A 50 -2.35 -16.66 2.28
CA GLU A 50 -3.49 -15.78 2.60
C GLU A 50 -3.00 -14.34 2.82
N MET A 51 -1.85 -14.17 3.45
CA MET A 51 -1.24 -12.85 3.67
C MET A 51 -0.91 -12.14 2.37
N TRP A 52 -0.32 -12.84 1.39
CA TRP A 52 -0.09 -12.27 0.06
C TRP A 52 -1.39 -11.92 -0.66
N THR A 53 -2.39 -12.80 -0.61
CA THR A 53 -3.71 -12.56 -1.22
C THR A 53 -4.35 -11.29 -0.64
N ARG A 54 -4.31 -11.13 0.68
CA ARG A 54 -4.79 -9.94 1.39
C ARG A 54 -4.02 -8.68 0.97
N LEU A 55 -2.69 -8.74 0.94
CA LEU A 55 -1.85 -7.61 0.52
C LEU A 55 -2.15 -7.18 -0.94
N GLN A 56 -2.41 -8.14 -1.84
CA GLN A 56 -2.78 -7.88 -3.23
C GLN A 56 -4.15 -7.21 -3.34
N ILE A 57 -5.16 -7.67 -2.60
CA ILE A 57 -6.48 -7.02 -2.54
C ILE A 57 -6.36 -5.60 -1.97
N ARG A 58 -5.60 -5.42 -0.89
CA ARG A 58 -5.36 -4.10 -0.29
C ARG A 58 -4.68 -3.14 -1.27
N GLU A 59 -3.67 -3.61 -1.99
CA GLU A 59 -2.98 -2.82 -3.01
C GLU A 59 -3.91 -2.46 -4.18
N PHE A 60 -4.80 -3.39 -4.58
CA PHE A 60 -5.84 -3.08 -5.56
C PHE A 60 -6.74 -1.94 -5.08
N MET A 61 -7.23 -2.02 -3.84
CA MET A 61 -8.11 -1.00 -3.26
C MET A 61 -7.40 0.36 -3.15
N PHE A 62 -6.12 0.37 -2.78
CA PHE A 62 -5.33 1.60 -2.74
C PHE A 62 -5.23 2.28 -4.11
N ARG A 63 -4.94 1.50 -5.16
CA ARG A 63 -4.71 2.04 -6.50
C ARG A 63 -5.99 2.38 -7.24
N PHE A 64 -6.96 1.48 -7.15
CA PHE A 64 -8.11 1.48 -8.04
C PHE A 64 -9.43 1.69 -7.32
N GLY A 65 -9.43 1.68 -5.98
CA GLY A 65 -10.64 1.85 -5.18
C GLY A 65 -11.44 3.10 -5.56
N GLU A 66 -10.75 4.23 -5.76
CA GLU A 66 -11.39 5.49 -6.17
C GLU A 66 -11.99 5.42 -7.59
N HIS A 67 -11.28 4.80 -8.54
CA HIS A 67 -11.74 4.68 -9.93
C HIS A 67 -13.01 3.85 -10.06
N PHE A 68 -13.19 2.88 -9.16
CA PHE A 68 -14.38 2.03 -9.07
C PHE A 68 -15.37 2.47 -7.98
N GLN A 69 -15.13 3.62 -7.34
CA GLN A 69 -15.98 4.19 -6.30
C GLN A 69 -16.25 3.22 -5.12
N PHE A 70 -15.21 2.49 -4.69
CA PHE A 70 -15.25 1.72 -3.45
C PHE A 70 -15.41 2.68 -2.26
N GLN A 71 -16.37 2.40 -1.37
CA GLN A 71 -16.68 3.25 -0.24
C GLN A 71 -15.56 3.18 0.82
N PRO A 72 -14.98 4.33 1.23
CA PRO A 72 -13.83 4.37 2.15
C PRO A 72 -14.08 3.60 3.47
N HIS A 73 -15.28 3.71 4.03
CA HIS A 73 -15.61 3.07 5.30
C HIS A 73 -15.69 1.53 5.23
N ILE A 74 -15.89 0.96 4.05
CA ILE A 74 -15.93 -0.51 3.85
C ILE A 74 -14.51 -1.03 3.65
N ILE A 75 -13.68 -0.31 2.91
CA ILE A 75 -12.27 -0.67 2.70
C ILE A 75 -11.41 -0.35 3.94
N ALA A 76 -11.90 0.45 4.88
CA ALA A 76 -11.18 0.81 6.09
C ALA A 76 -10.66 -0.39 6.91
N SER A 77 -11.42 -1.48 6.96
CA SER A 77 -10.99 -2.71 7.66
C SER A 77 -9.81 -3.42 7.00
N LEU A 78 -9.52 -3.14 5.73
CA LEU A 78 -8.41 -3.73 4.98
C LEU A 78 -7.06 -3.12 5.37
N GLN A 79 -7.05 -2.01 6.12
CA GLN A 79 -5.82 -1.38 6.60
C GLN A 79 -4.99 -2.34 7.46
N ASN A 80 -5.64 -3.06 8.38
CA ASN A 80 -5.02 -4.11 9.19
C ASN A 80 -5.07 -5.41 8.39
N VAL A 81 -3.95 -5.80 7.78
CA VAL A 81 -3.88 -6.98 6.90
C VAL A 81 -4.25 -8.26 7.66
N GLN A 82 -3.77 -8.41 8.90
CA GLN A 82 -4.10 -9.55 9.76
C GLN A 82 -5.35 -9.32 10.62
N GLY A 83 -6.05 -8.20 10.42
CA GLY A 83 -7.29 -7.87 11.10
C GLY A 83 -8.48 -8.70 10.62
N ASP A 84 -9.58 -8.60 11.35
CA ASP A 84 -10.87 -9.11 10.89
C ASP A 84 -11.43 -8.19 9.80
N TRP A 85 -11.42 -8.69 8.57
CA TRP A 85 -11.93 -8.01 7.38
C TRP A 85 -13.45 -8.07 7.23
N ARG A 86 -14.15 -8.70 8.19
CA ARG A 86 -15.61 -8.90 8.14
C ARG A 86 -16.01 -9.51 6.80
N MET A 87 -15.37 -10.63 6.48
CA MET A 87 -15.40 -11.27 5.16
C MET A 87 -16.78 -11.39 4.53
N LYS A 88 -17.82 -11.68 5.32
CA LYS A 88 -19.22 -11.71 4.87
C LYS A 88 -19.66 -10.41 4.19
N ARG A 89 -19.41 -9.26 4.83
CA ARG A 89 -19.83 -7.93 4.32
C ARG A 89 -18.89 -7.48 3.20
N LEU A 90 -17.58 -7.70 3.37
CA LEU A 90 -16.58 -7.32 2.38
C LEU A 90 -16.80 -8.06 1.06
N SER A 91 -16.94 -9.38 1.08
CA SER A 91 -17.14 -10.19 -0.11
C SER A 91 -18.38 -9.76 -0.89
N ALA A 92 -19.52 -9.62 -0.22
CA ALA A 92 -20.76 -9.14 -0.85
C ALA A 92 -20.57 -7.75 -1.47
N TYR A 93 -19.94 -6.82 -0.74
CA TYR A 93 -19.68 -5.48 -1.26
C TYR A 93 -18.81 -5.49 -2.52
N VAL A 94 -17.68 -6.20 -2.47
CA VAL A 94 -16.71 -6.22 -3.55
C VAL A 94 -17.28 -6.94 -4.78
N VAL A 95 -17.94 -8.08 -4.58
CA VAL A 95 -18.58 -8.84 -5.66
C VAL A 95 -19.67 -8.02 -6.32
N TRP A 96 -20.56 -7.39 -5.54
CA TRP A 96 -21.60 -6.51 -6.07
C TRP A 96 -21.00 -5.40 -6.92
N LYS A 97 -20.01 -4.67 -6.38
CA LYS A 97 -19.39 -3.55 -7.09
C LYS A 97 -18.71 -4.00 -8.37
N ALA A 98 -18.01 -5.12 -8.36
CA ALA A 98 -17.40 -5.67 -9.56
C ALA A 98 -18.44 -6.05 -10.62
N LEU A 99 -19.53 -6.71 -10.24
CA LEU A 99 -20.63 -7.04 -11.16
C LEU A 99 -21.26 -5.78 -11.77
N VAL A 100 -21.53 -4.75 -10.96
CA VAL A 100 -22.09 -3.48 -11.44
C VAL A 100 -21.16 -2.79 -12.42
N VAL A 101 -19.85 -2.80 -12.16
CA VAL A 101 -18.85 -2.22 -13.07
C VAL A 101 -18.80 -3.01 -14.39
N LEU A 102 -18.78 -4.34 -14.32
CA LEU A 102 -18.79 -5.19 -15.51
C LEU A 102 -20.08 -5.01 -16.32
N ASP A 103 -21.23 -4.95 -15.67
CA ASP A 103 -22.51 -4.67 -16.31
C ASP A 103 -22.53 -3.29 -16.99
N ALA A 104 -22.02 -2.25 -16.32
CA ALA A 104 -21.96 -0.91 -16.90
C ALA A 104 -21.15 -0.85 -18.20
N SER A 105 -20.10 -1.66 -18.33
CA SER A 105 -19.30 -1.76 -19.57
C SER A 105 -20.13 -2.25 -20.77
N LEU A 106 -21.21 -3.03 -20.54
CA LEU A 106 -22.14 -3.47 -21.59
C LEU A 106 -22.80 -2.28 -22.28
N TYR A 107 -23.19 -1.29 -21.48
CA TYR A 107 -23.97 -0.14 -21.92
C TYR A 107 -23.15 0.87 -22.71
N GLU A 108 -21.82 0.82 -22.58
CA GLU A 108 -20.87 1.62 -23.38
C GLU A 108 -20.53 0.95 -24.73
N MET A 109 -20.66 -0.38 -24.83
CA MET A 109 -20.28 -1.13 -26.04
C MET A 109 -21.43 -1.41 -27.02
N ILE A 110 -22.70 -1.35 -26.58
CA ILE A 110 -23.86 -1.72 -27.41
C ILE A 110 -24.92 -0.59 -27.41
N PRO A 111 -25.32 -0.07 -28.59
CA PRO A 111 -26.42 0.88 -28.72
C PRO A 111 -27.70 0.36 -28.04
N ALA A 112 -28.49 1.24 -27.43
CA ALA A 112 -29.66 0.87 -26.62
C ALA A 112 -30.66 -0.06 -27.33
N GLU A 113 -30.73 0.05 -28.66
CA GLU A 113 -31.64 -0.69 -29.55
C GLU A 113 -31.22 -2.16 -29.75
N ASP A 114 -29.93 -2.48 -29.57
CA ASP A 114 -29.34 -3.81 -29.80
C ASP A 114 -29.03 -4.56 -28.49
N ARG A 115 -29.43 -4.02 -27.33
CA ARG A 115 -29.17 -4.65 -26.04
C ARG A 115 -29.99 -5.94 -25.90
N PRO A 116 -29.36 -7.10 -25.66
CA PRO A 116 -30.09 -8.36 -25.56
C PRO A 116 -31.00 -8.34 -24.32
N LYS A 117 -32.27 -8.69 -24.54
CA LYS A 117 -33.22 -8.93 -23.45
C LYS A 117 -32.81 -10.20 -22.71
N SER A 118 -32.95 -10.17 -21.38
CA SER A 118 -32.57 -11.18 -20.38
C SER A 118 -32.90 -12.65 -20.72
N GLU A 119 -32.23 -13.23 -21.72
CA GLU A 119 -32.24 -14.65 -22.00
C GLU A 119 -30.81 -15.16 -21.94
N LEU A 120 -30.61 -16.21 -21.14
CA LEU A 120 -29.37 -16.98 -21.11
C LEU A 120 -29.06 -17.43 -22.53
N PRO A 121 -27.98 -16.95 -23.13
CA PRO A 121 -27.59 -17.50 -24.41
C PRO A 121 -26.96 -18.87 -24.02
N GLY A 122 -27.39 -19.98 -24.64
CA GLY A 122 -27.12 -21.40 -24.27
C GLY A 122 -25.66 -21.85 -23.97
N GLN A 123 -25.27 -23.11 -24.17
CA GLN A 123 -23.93 -23.59 -23.73
C GLN A 123 -22.73 -23.10 -24.59
N SER A 124 -22.94 -22.25 -25.59
CA SER A 124 -21.97 -21.92 -26.65
C SER A 124 -21.03 -20.73 -26.38
N TYR A 125 -21.06 -20.11 -25.19
CA TYR A 125 -20.42 -18.80 -24.91
C TYR A 125 -19.18 -18.89 -24.03
N LEU A 126 -18.79 -20.10 -23.59
CA LEU A 126 -17.54 -20.35 -22.85
C LEU A 126 -16.26 -20.10 -23.69
N SER A 127 -16.36 -19.49 -24.88
CA SER A 127 -15.25 -19.33 -25.81
C SER A 127 -14.96 -17.89 -26.27
N LYS A 128 -15.63 -16.85 -25.74
CA LYS A 128 -15.35 -15.44 -26.12
C LYS A 128 -15.49 -14.45 -24.95
N THR A 129 -14.47 -13.65 -24.73
CA THR A 129 -14.35 -12.60 -23.69
C THR A 129 -15.40 -11.49 -23.75
N ASN A 130 -16.07 -11.29 -24.89
CA ASN A 130 -17.11 -10.26 -25.09
C ASN A 130 -18.44 -10.55 -24.34
N HIS A 131 -18.54 -11.64 -23.58
CA HIS A 131 -19.76 -12.06 -22.88
C HIS A 131 -19.76 -11.75 -21.38
N LEU A 132 -18.65 -11.27 -20.79
CA LEU A 132 -18.58 -10.98 -19.35
C LEU A 132 -19.58 -9.91 -18.89
N PRO A 133 -19.78 -8.79 -19.63
CA PRO A 133 -20.76 -7.78 -19.23
C PRO A 133 -22.20 -8.33 -19.24
N LEU A 134 -22.52 -9.19 -20.21
CA LEU A 134 -23.82 -9.87 -20.32
C LEU A 134 -24.04 -10.87 -19.18
N MET A 135 -23.01 -11.64 -18.82
CA MET A 135 -23.09 -12.57 -17.69
C MET A 135 -23.26 -11.81 -16.37
N ALA A 136 -22.55 -10.69 -16.18
CA ALA A 136 -22.70 -9.85 -14.99
C ALA A 136 -24.13 -9.29 -14.89
N ASN A 137 -24.68 -8.76 -15.99
CA ASN A 137 -26.06 -8.28 -16.05
C ASN A 137 -27.06 -9.39 -15.68
N TYR A 138 -26.91 -10.57 -16.28
CA TYR A 138 -27.77 -11.72 -16.02
C TYR A 138 -27.73 -12.15 -14.55
N ILE A 139 -26.53 -12.27 -13.96
CA ILE A 139 -26.35 -12.64 -12.55
C ILE A 139 -27.04 -11.60 -11.64
N LEU A 140 -26.84 -10.30 -11.90
CA LEU A 140 -27.46 -9.24 -11.13
C LEU A 140 -28.99 -9.31 -11.19
N ASN A 141 -29.56 -9.43 -12.38
CA ASN A 141 -31.01 -9.50 -12.56
C ASN A 141 -31.60 -10.75 -11.89
N GLN A 142 -30.96 -11.90 -12.04
CA GLN A 142 -31.39 -13.12 -11.36
C GLN A 142 -31.40 -12.96 -9.83
N TRP A 143 -30.35 -12.36 -9.27
CA TRP A 143 -30.29 -12.15 -7.82
C TRP A 143 -31.33 -11.13 -7.32
N MET A 144 -31.65 -10.10 -8.12
CA MET A 144 -32.72 -9.14 -7.80
C MET A 144 -34.10 -9.80 -7.87
N GLU A 145 -34.37 -10.62 -8.89
CA GLU A 145 -35.61 -11.39 -9.03
C GLU A 145 -35.83 -12.35 -7.86
N GLU A 146 -34.77 -13.02 -7.36
CA GLU A 146 -34.84 -13.85 -6.15
C GLU A 146 -35.30 -13.10 -4.90
N LYS A 147 -35.18 -11.76 -4.90
CA LYS A 147 -35.62 -10.88 -3.81
C LYS A 147 -36.93 -10.16 -4.10
N GLY A 148 -37.59 -10.47 -5.22
CA GLY A 148 -38.80 -9.78 -5.65
C GLY A 148 -38.57 -8.31 -5.96
N LEU A 149 -37.35 -7.96 -6.40
CA LEU A 149 -36.97 -6.62 -6.85
C LEU A 149 -36.99 -6.53 -8.38
N ASP A 150 -37.86 -7.30 -9.02
CA ASP A 150 -38.08 -7.36 -10.47
C ASP A 150 -39.23 -6.46 -10.95
N ASP A 151 -39.85 -5.71 -10.03
CA ASP A 151 -40.94 -4.78 -10.34
C ASP A 151 -40.51 -3.79 -11.44
N PRO A 152 -41.18 -3.77 -12.60
CA PRO A 152 -40.86 -2.85 -13.69
C PRO A 152 -41.25 -1.39 -13.39
N GLU A 153 -42.05 -1.13 -12.34
CA GLU A 153 -42.43 0.23 -11.93
C GLU A 153 -41.35 0.94 -11.12
N LEU A 154 -40.39 0.19 -10.54
CA LEU A 154 -39.25 0.76 -9.82
C LEU A 154 -38.12 1.14 -10.78
N GLU A 155 -37.52 2.31 -10.57
CA GLU A 155 -36.36 2.74 -11.33
C GLU A 155 -35.17 1.76 -11.12
N GLU A 156 -34.39 1.52 -12.17
CA GLU A 156 -33.27 0.56 -12.13
C GLU A 156 -32.25 0.86 -11.02
N ASN A 157 -31.96 2.14 -10.78
CA ASN A 157 -31.04 2.55 -9.71
C ASN A 157 -31.61 2.28 -8.32
N GLU A 158 -32.91 2.52 -8.11
CA GLU A 158 -33.59 2.25 -6.84
C GLU A 158 -33.61 0.75 -6.52
N ARG A 159 -33.86 -0.09 -7.55
CA ARG A 159 -33.79 -1.56 -7.41
C ARG A 159 -32.39 -2.04 -7.03
N ARG A 160 -31.36 -1.50 -7.68
CA ARG A 160 -29.95 -1.80 -7.40
C ARG A 160 -29.56 -1.39 -5.98
N ASP A 161 -29.97 -0.21 -5.53
CA ASP A 161 -29.68 0.27 -4.19
C ASP A 161 -30.42 -0.53 -3.11
N ALA A 162 -31.70 -0.86 -3.32
CA ALA A 162 -32.47 -1.73 -2.44
C ALA A 162 -31.86 -3.12 -2.33
N PHE A 163 -31.48 -3.72 -3.46
CA PHE A 163 -30.81 -5.01 -3.47
C PHE A 163 -29.47 -4.96 -2.76
N PHE A 164 -28.66 -3.92 -2.99
CA PHE A 164 -27.37 -3.75 -2.33
C PHE A 164 -27.46 -3.79 -0.80
N VAL A 165 -28.47 -3.14 -0.23
CA VAL A 165 -28.72 -3.14 1.23
C VAL A 165 -29.01 -4.56 1.72
N VAL A 166 -29.92 -5.28 1.05
CA VAL A 166 -30.25 -6.68 1.39
C VAL A 166 -29.03 -7.57 1.24
N PHE A 167 -28.28 -7.42 0.15
CA PHE A 167 -27.14 -8.24 -0.19
C PHE A 167 -26.00 -8.11 0.82
N CYS A 168 -25.72 -6.88 1.27
CA CYS A 168 -24.70 -6.63 2.30
C CYS A 168 -25.07 -7.24 3.68
N GLN A 169 -26.35 -7.43 3.98
CA GLN A 169 -26.81 -8.09 5.22
C GLN A 169 -26.72 -9.61 5.11
N GLU A 170 -27.15 -10.16 3.98
CA GLU A 170 -27.18 -11.61 3.73
C GLU A 170 -25.80 -12.20 3.45
N GLY A 171 -24.93 -11.45 2.79
CA GLY A 171 -23.62 -11.91 2.35
C GLY A 171 -23.65 -12.78 1.10
N MET A 172 -22.49 -13.33 0.77
CA MET A 172 -22.33 -14.32 -0.31
C MET A 172 -22.85 -15.69 0.14
N THR A 173 -23.78 -16.26 -0.64
CA THR A 173 -24.25 -17.64 -0.44
C THR A 173 -23.45 -18.59 -1.34
N ALA A 174 -23.53 -19.90 -1.09
CA ALA A 174 -22.91 -20.91 -1.95
C ALA A 174 -23.35 -20.78 -3.42
N LYS A 175 -24.64 -20.50 -3.65
CA LYS A 175 -25.17 -20.30 -5.01
C LYS A 175 -24.53 -19.07 -5.67
N ARG A 176 -24.49 -17.94 -4.95
CA ARG A 176 -23.91 -16.70 -5.48
C ARG A 176 -22.42 -16.85 -5.76
N TRP A 177 -21.67 -17.55 -4.90
CA TRP A 177 -20.27 -17.88 -5.17
C TRP A 177 -20.11 -18.79 -6.40
N GLN A 178 -21.02 -19.73 -6.63
CA GLN A 178 -21.01 -20.52 -7.84
C GLN A 178 -21.21 -19.65 -9.09
N ASP A 179 -22.16 -18.72 -9.07
CA ASP A 179 -22.39 -17.81 -10.21
C ASP A 179 -21.12 -16.99 -10.52
N ILE A 180 -20.40 -16.53 -9.48
CA ILE A 180 -19.10 -15.87 -9.64
C ILE A 180 -18.04 -16.82 -10.20
N ALA A 181 -17.97 -18.07 -9.73
CA ALA A 181 -17.03 -19.04 -10.27
C ALA A 181 -17.28 -19.32 -11.77
N GLU A 182 -18.55 -19.38 -12.19
CA GLU A 182 -18.93 -19.53 -13.61
C GLU A 182 -18.53 -18.28 -14.43
N LEU A 183 -18.66 -17.07 -13.86
CA LEU A 183 -18.18 -15.84 -14.49
C LEU A 183 -16.65 -15.79 -14.62
N LEU A 184 -15.91 -16.12 -13.56
CA LEU A 184 -14.44 -16.18 -13.58
C LEU A 184 -13.93 -17.24 -14.57
N ALA A 185 -14.63 -18.37 -14.65
CA ALA A 185 -14.40 -19.42 -15.64
C ALA A 185 -14.55 -18.90 -17.07
N ALA A 186 -15.61 -18.14 -17.36
CA ALA A 186 -15.82 -17.52 -18.66
C ALA A 186 -14.76 -16.44 -19.00
N ALA A 187 -14.13 -15.86 -17.97
CA ALA A 187 -13.00 -14.93 -18.11
C ALA A 187 -11.64 -15.64 -18.27
N GLU A 188 -11.64 -16.97 -18.42
CA GLU A 188 -10.43 -17.79 -18.56
C GLU A 188 -9.48 -17.72 -17.33
N CYS A 189 -10.00 -17.37 -16.15
CA CYS A 189 -9.20 -17.43 -14.92
C CYS A 189 -8.82 -18.88 -14.60
N THR A 190 -7.52 -19.13 -14.46
CA THR A 190 -6.98 -20.43 -14.05
C THR A 190 -7.07 -20.61 -12.53
N ASP A 191 -7.00 -21.87 -12.06
CA ASP A 191 -6.92 -22.20 -10.62
C ASP A 191 -8.09 -21.73 -9.75
N LEU A 192 -9.32 -21.76 -10.31
CA LEU A 192 -10.54 -21.51 -9.54
C LEU A 192 -10.63 -22.45 -8.32
N PRO A 193 -10.85 -21.93 -7.11
CA PRO A 193 -11.06 -22.76 -5.94
C PRO A 193 -12.34 -23.58 -6.13
N VAL A 194 -12.19 -24.89 -6.05
CA VAL A 194 -13.32 -25.83 -6.14
C VAL A 194 -13.71 -26.20 -4.71
N PRO A 195 -14.98 -26.04 -4.31
CA PRO A 195 -15.55 -26.62 -3.11
C PRO A 195 -15.15 -28.06 -2.97
N THR A 196 -14.17 -28.32 -2.11
CA THR A 196 -13.79 -29.67 -1.78
C THR A 196 -14.81 -30.17 -0.78
N ILE A 197 -15.87 -30.84 -1.26
CA ILE A 197 -16.40 -31.96 -0.49
C ILE A 197 -15.21 -32.93 -0.40
N ARG A 198 -14.52 -32.93 0.75
CA ARG A 198 -13.36 -33.78 1.01
C ARG A 198 -13.66 -35.20 0.52
N ASN A 199 -12.69 -35.75 -0.22
CA ASN A 199 -12.64 -37.06 -0.87
C ASN A 199 -12.87 -37.01 -2.39
N ASP A 200 -11.80 -36.69 -3.13
CA ASP A 200 -11.42 -37.44 -4.33
C ASP A 200 -10.09 -36.90 -4.87
N HIS A 201 -9.04 -37.73 -4.80
CA HIS A 201 -7.72 -37.47 -5.37
C HIS A 201 -7.68 -37.69 -6.89
N GLN A 202 -8.71 -37.27 -7.64
CA GLN A 202 -8.73 -37.37 -9.09
C GLN A 202 -8.66 -35.98 -9.72
N GLU A 203 -7.75 -35.82 -10.68
CA GLU A 203 -7.71 -34.66 -11.60
C GLU A 203 -9.03 -34.59 -12.36
N ARG A 204 -9.97 -33.77 -11.85
CA ARG A 204 -11.26 -33.51 -12.51
C ARG A 204 -11.07 -32.50 -13.62
N THR A 205 -11.68 -32.76 -14.77
CA THR A 205 -11.76 -31.79 -15.88
C THR A 205 -12.52 -30.52 -15.45
N PHE A 206 -12.26 -29.39 -16.10
CA PHE A 206 -12.85 -28.09 -15.78
C PHE A 206 -14.39 -28.10 -15.70
N VAL A 207 -15.04 -28.77 -16.67
CA VAL A 207 -16.49 -28.95 -16.70
C VAL A 207 -16.99 -29.76 -15.49
N GLN A 208 -16.22 -30.75 -15.04
CA GLN A 208 -16.55 -31.54 -13.85
C GLN A 208 -16.37 -30.75 -12.55
N LYS A 209 -15.42 -29.79 -12.50
CA LYS A 209 -15.26 -28.86 -11.37
C LYS A 209 -16.51 -27.98 -11.22
N VAL A 210 -16.97 -27.34 -12.29
CA VAL A 210 -18.20 -26.53 -12.31
C VAL A 210 -19.44 -27.38 -11.98
N GLN A 211 -19.54 -28.61 -12.51
CA GLN A 211 -20.65 -29.53 -12.18
C GLN A 211 -20.64 -29.99 -10.72
N SER A 212 -19.49 -30.02 -10.05
CA SER A 212 -19.41 -30.36 -8.62
C SER A 212 -19.98 -29.27 -7.71
N PHE A 213 -19.90 -27.99 -8.12
CA PHE A 213 -20.62 -26.89 -7.46
C PHE A 213 -22.14 -27.09 -7.51
N ARG A 214 -22.68 -27.53 -8.66
CA ARG A 214 -24.13 -27.79 -8.86
C ARG A 214 -24.70 -28.89 -7.97
N LYS A 215 -23.85 -29.76 -7.40
CA LYS A 215 -24.26 -30.89 -6.55
C LYS A 215 -24.33 -30.55 -5.05
N LEU A 216 -23.89 -29.36 -4.64
CA LEU A 216 -23.90 -28.95 -3.23
C LEU A 216 -25.30 -28.49 -2.81
N SER A 217 -25.88 -29.21 -1.87
CA SER A 217 -27.20 -28.88 -1.29
C SER A 217 -27.12 -27.57 -0.50
N ARG A 218 -28.13 -26.71 -0.71
CA ARG A 218 -28.28 -25.36 -0.13
C ARG A 218 -28.18 -25.40 1.41
N GLY A 219 -27.12 -24.82 2.00
CA GLY A 219 -27.09 -24.61 3.44
C GLY A 219 -25.82 -23.97 4.00
N ALA A 220 -24.64 -24.36 3.52
CA ALA A 220 -23.36 -23.78 3.95
C ALA A 220 -22.47 -23.51 2.74
N CYS A 221 -21.79 -22.37 2.72
CA CYS A 221 -20.74 -22.09 1.73
C CYS A 221 -19.60 -23.08 1.97
N PRO A 222 -19.25 -23.93 0.99
CA PRO A 222 -18.18 -24.92 1.14
C PRO A 222 -16.78 -24.34 0.88
N LEU A 223 -16.67 -23.04 0.60
CA LEU A 223 -15.40 -22.35 0.37
C LEU A 223 -14.77 -21.98 1.71
N THR A 224 -13.45 -22.12 1.80
CA THR A 224 -12.68 -21.56 2.91
C THR A 224 -12.52 -20.04 2.74
N THR A 225 -12.17 -19.31 3.80
CA THR A 225 -11.90 -17.86 3.69
C THR A 225 -10.83 -17.52 2.65
N ILE A 226 -9.79 -18.34 2.54
CA ILE A 226 -8.73 -18.15 1.55
C ILE A 226 -9.27 -18.34 0.12
N ASP A 227 -10.20 -19.27 -0.10
CA ASP A 227 -10.85 -19.46 -1.39
C ASP A 227 -11.70 -18.25 -1.77
N GLU A 228 -12.49 -17.72 -0.83
CA GLU A 228 -13.27 -16.50 -1.03
C GLU A 228 -12.37 -15.31 -1.40
N LEU A 229 -11.23 -15.15 -0.69
CA LEU A 229 -10.25 -14.11 -0.98
C LEU A 229 -9.62 -14.26 -2.37
N ARG A 230 -9.27 -15.49 -2.78
CA ARG A 230 -8.76 -15.73 -4.14
C ARG A 230 -9.78 -15.38 -5.21
N MET A 231 -11.05 -15.74 -5.02
CA MET A 231 -12.12 -15.38 -5.95
C MET A 231 -12.31 -13.86 -6.03
N ILE A 232 -12.27 -13.17 -4.89
CA ILE A 232 -12.30 -11.70 -4.84
C ILE A 232 -11.12 -11.12 -5.62
N GLN A 233 -9.91 -11.60 -5.38
CA GLN A 233 -8.72 -11.14 -6.09
C GLN A 233 -8.85 -11.33 -7.60
N MET A 234 -9.24 -12.51 -8.07
CA MET A 234 -9.44 -12.79 -9.49
C MET A 234 -10.49 -11.86 -10.11
N LEU A 235 -11.58 -11.63 -9.40
CA LEU A 235 -12.64 -10.72 -9.85
C LEU A 235 -12.13 -9.28 -9.98
N LEU A 236 -11.33 -8.81 -9.02
CA LEU A 236 -10.68 -7.50 -9.08
C LEU A 236 -9.70 -7.42 -10.27
N ASP A 237 -8.95 -8.49 -10.53
CA ASP A 237 -8.05 -8.56 -11.68
C ASP A 237 -8.79 -8.48 -13.02
N ILE A 238 -9.98 -9.09 -13.16
CA ILE A 238 -10.83 -8.94 -14.35
C ILE A 238 -11.18 -7.47 -14.61
N LEU A 239 -11.47 -6.70 -13.55
CA LEU A 239 -11.81 -5.28 -13.70
C LEU A 239 -10.69 -4.45 -14.35
N LEU A 240 -9.42 -4.92 -14.29
CA LEU A 240 -8.32 -4.25 -14.99
C LEU A 240 -8.26 -4.51 -16.48
N PHE A 241 -9.01 -5.48 -16.99
CA PHE A 241 -9.10 -5.75 -18.43
C PHE A 241 -10.15 -4.89 -19.13
N ASP A 242 -11.01 -4.21 -18.37
CA ASP A 242 -11.97 -3.25 -18.90
C ASP A 242 -11.26 -2.07 -19.59
N GLN A 243 -11.66 -1.79 -20.83
CA GLN A 243 -10.97 -0.79 -21.67
C GLN A 243 -11.21 0.64 -21.19
N THR A 244 -12.40 0.94 -20.67
CA THR A 244 -12.75 2.26 -20.12
C THR A 244 -11.96 2.50 -18.83
N VAL A 245 -11.83 1.49 -17.98
CA VAL A 245 -10.97 1.53 -16.80
C VAL A 245 -9.52 1.77 -17.21
N ARG A 246 -8.98 0.98 -18.15
CA ARG A 246 -7.60 1.15 -18.64
C ARG A 246 -7.33 2.57 -19.14
N GLN A 247 -8.27 3.17 -19.87
CA GLN A 247 -8.15 4.54 -20.33
C GLN A 247 -8.09 5.53 -19.17
N ARG A 248 -8.99 5.41 -18.18
CA ARG A 248 -8.97 6.23 -16.96
C ARG A 248 -7.64 6.09 -16.19
N LEU A 249 -7.04 4.90 -16.18
CA LEU A 249 -5.72 4.67 -15.56
C LEU A 249 -4.59 5.37 -16.32
N LEU A 250 -4.63 5.36 -17.66
CA LEU A 250 -3.66 6.09 -18.48
C LEU A 250 -3.78 7.60 -18.29
N ASP A 251 -5.01 8.12 -18.19
CA ASP A 251 -5.27 9.53 -17.95
C ASP A 251 -4.78 9.99 -16.57
N ALA A 252 -4.91 9.14 -15.54
CA ALA A 252 -4.40 9.41 -14.19
C ALA A 252 -2.87 9.71 -14.18
N ALA A 253 -2.08 9.01 -15.00
CA ALA A 253 -0.64 9.28 -15.10
C ALA A 253 -0.32 10.66 -15.70
N LYS A 254 -1.18 11.14 -16.61
CA LYS A 254 -1.08 12.50 -17.17
C LYS A 254 -1.44 13.54 -16.11
N GLU A 255 -2.53 13.32 -15.37
CA GLU A 255 -2.94 14.19 -14.27
C GLU A 255 -1.86 14.33 -13.20
N VAL A 256 -1.14 13.25 -12.86
CA VAL A 256 -0.02 13.31 -11.90
C VAL A 256 1.08 14.27 -12.38
N LYS A 257 1.43 14.23 -13.68
CA LYS A 257 2.44 15.15 -14.24
C LYS A 257 1.97 16.61 -14.21
N GLU A 258 0.69 16.85 -14.47
CA GLU A 258 0.10 18.19 -14.41
C GLU A 258 0.07 18.71 -12.97
N LYS A 259 -0.33 17.88 -11.99
CA LYS A 259 -0.29 18.19 -10.56
C LYS A 259 1.13 18.48 -10.09
N GLU A 260 2.12 17.70 -10.53
CA GLU A 260 3.53 17.93 -10.22
C GLU A 260 4.04 19.28 -10.76
N ALA A 261 3.69 19.61 -12.02
CA ALA A 261 4.07 20.88 -12.63
C ALA A 261 3.42 22.08 -11.92
N LEU A 262 2.15 21.96 -11.52
CA LEU A 262 1.44 22.97 -10.74
C LEU A 262 2.08 23.15 -9.36
N LEU A 263 2.26 22.07 -8.60
CA LEU A 263 2.84 22.11 -7.26
C LEU A 263 4.27 22.67 -7.27
N SER A 264 5.04 22.38 -8.32
CA SER A 264 6.39 22.95 -8.51
C SER A 264 6.36 24.49 -8.62
N LYS A 265 5.35 25.06 -9.30
CA LYS A 265 5.15 26.52 -9.35
C LYS A 265 4.73 27.07 -7.99
N GLU A 266 3.75 26.43 -7.34
CA GLU A 266 3.27 26.85 -6.02
C GLU A 266 4.39 26.82 -4.97
N ARG A 267 5.25 25.79 -4.96
CA ARG A 267 6.42 25.70 -4.08
C ARG A 267 7.36 26.91 -4.22
N LYS A 268 7.55 27.42 -5.45
CA LYS A 268 8.42 28.59 -5.66
C LYS A 268 7.80 29.84 -5.07
N VAL A 269 6.50 30.04 -5.28
CA VAL A 269 5.75 31.17 -4.71
C VAL A 269 5.74 31.10 -3.19
N PHE A 270 5.39 29.94 -2.63
CA PHE A 270 5.36 29.71 -1.18
C PHE A 270 6.73 29.96 -0.53
N LYS A 271 7.84 29.52 -1.15
CA LYS A 271 9.19 29.78 -0.61
C LYS A 271 9.50 31.27 -0.48
N LEU A 272 9.15 32.07 -1.49
CA LEU A 272 9.41 33.51 -1.48
C LEU A 272 8.55 34.21 -0.41
N ASP A 273 7.26 33.92 -0.39
CA ASP A 273 6.30 34.49 0.56
C ASP A 273 6.60 34.07 2.01
N ASN A 274 6.98 32.80 2.24
CA ASN A 274 7.42 32.33 3.55
C ASN A 274 8.72 33.00 4.01
N MET A 275 9.67 33.28 3.11
CA MET A 275 10.88 34.05 3.45
C MET A 275 10.54 35.46 3.91
N GLU A 276 9.61 36.13 3.23
CA GLU A 276 9.13 37.46 3.61
C GLU A 276 8.44 37.44 4.99
N LYS A 277 7.54 36.47 5.20
CA LYS A 277 6.84 36.27 6.49
C LYS A 277 7.81 35.96 7.63
N MET A 278 8.81 35.12 7.40
CA MET A 278 9.84 34.82 8.40
C MET A 278 10.72 36.03 8.71
N SER A 279 10.98 36.90 7.73
CA SER A 279 11.66 38.18 7.96
C SER A 279 10.80 39.13 8.82
N LYS A 280 9.51 39.26 8.49
CA LYS A 280 8.55 40.05 9.26
C LYS A 280 8.41 39.53 10.70
N ARG A 281 8.35 38.21 10.88
CA ARG A 281 8.32 37.55 12.19
C ARG A 281 9.53 37.91 13.04
N LYS A 282 10.74 37.85 12.47
CA LYS A 282 11.98 38.27 13.17
C LYS A 282 11.94 39.75 13.55
N SER A 283 11.47 40.62 12.65
CA SER A 283 11.34 42.05 12.92
C SER A 283 10.35 42.34 14.05
N LEU A 284 9.20 41.66 14.07
CA LEU A 284 8.20 41.76 15.14
C LEU A 284 8.74 41.22 16.48
N ALA A 285 9.46 40.10 16.46
CA ALA A 285 10.09 39.55 17.66
C ALA A 285 11.12 40.52 18.27
N ILE A 286 12.00 41.10 17.45
CA ILE A 286 12.96 42.13 17.92
C ILE A 286 12.22 43.35 18.48
N ARG A 287 11.16 43.81 17.79
CA ARG A 287 10.35 44.94 18.27
C ARG A 287 9.66 44.62 19.61
N MET A 288 9.20 43.38 19.79
CA MET A 288 8.62 42.92 21.05
C MET A 288 9.66 42.95 22.18
N GLU A 289 10.87 42.44 21.96
CA GLU A 289 11.98 42.52 22.92
C GLU A 289 12.34 43.96 23.29
N GLN A 290 12.39 44.86 22.31
CA GLN A 290 12.62 46.29 22.55
C GLN A 290 11.52 46.92 23.40
N LEU A 291 10.24 46.59 23.14
CA LEU A 291 9.11 47.10 23.92
C LEU A 291 9.09 46.56 25.36
N ILE A 292 9.57 45.33 25.57
CA ILE A 292 9.78 44.76 26.91
C ILE A 292 10.85 45.58 27.64
N ALA A 293 11.99 45.85 26.99
CA ALA A 293 13.09 46.62 27.59
C ALA A 293 12.70 48.05 27.96
N VAL A 294 11.81 48.69 27.18
CA VAL A 294 11.36 50.08 27.39
C VAL A 294 10.08 50.18 28.25
N GLY A 295 9.51 49.05 28.69
CA GLY A 295 8.34 49.03 29.59
C GLY A 295 7.01 49.46 28.94
N LYS A 296 6.90 49.41 27.60
CA LYS A 296 5.68 49.84 26.87
C LYS A 296 4.67 48.70 26.70
N HIS A 297 3.98 48.35 27.79
CA HIS A 297 3.11 47.17 27.84
C HIS A 297 1.92 47.20 26.86
N SER A 298 1.26 48.35 26.65
CA SER A 298 0.12 48.44 25.71
C SER A 298 0.52 48.16 24.26
N GLN A 299 1.70 48.65 23.84
CA GLN A 299 2.23 48.39 22.50
C GLN A 299 2.76 46.97 22.36
N LYS A 300 3.29 46.38 23.43
CA LYS A 300 3.72 44.98 23.47
C LYS A 300 2.56 44.05 23.10
N VAL A 301 1.40 44.23 23.74
CA VAL A 301 0.21 43.39 23.49
C VAL A 301 -0.22 43.42 22.02
N ILE A 302 -0.12 44.57 21.35
CA ILE A 302 -0.43 44.70 19.92
C ILE A 302 0.57 43.90 19.08
N VAL A 303 1.88 44.07 19.33
CA VAL A 303 2.93 43.34 18.58
C VAL A 303 2.86 41.84 18.85
N GLU A 304 2.51 41.42 20.06
CA GLU A 304 2.32 40.02 20.45
C GLU A 304 1.15 39.39 19.69
N SER A 305 0.02 40.10 19.59
CA SER A 305 -1.13 39.66 18.78
C SER A 305 -0.80 39.60 17.28
N GLU A 306 -0.03 40.56 16.75
CA GLU A 306 0.43 40.53 15.35
C GLU A 306 1.38 39.36 15.08
N LEU A 307 2.26 39.04 16.03
CA LEU A 307 3.18 37.90 15.93
C LEU A 307 2.41 36.58 15.95
N GLU A 308 1.44 36.44 16.86
CA GLU A 308 0.59 35.25 16.96
C GLU A 308 -0.22 35.04 15.67
N ALA A 309 -0.86 36.10 15.15
CA ALA A 309 -1.59 36.02 13.88
C ALA A 309 -0.68 35.63 12.70
N LEU A 310 0.55 36.13 12.67
CA LEU A 310 1.54 35.76 11.66
C LEU A 310 1.99 34.30 11.80
N ASP A 311 2.23 33.83 13.02
CA ASP A 311 2.62 32.45 13.29
C ASP A 311 1.50 31.45 12.92
N ILE A 312 0.24 31.80 13.19
CA ILE A 312 -0.93 31.02 12.72
C ILE A 312 -0.92 30.96 11.19
N LYS A 313 -0.78 32.11 10.51
CA LYS A 313 -0.77 32.16 9.05
C LYS A 313 0.36 31.33 8.42
N ILE A 314 1.58 31.43 8.94
CA ILE A 314 2.73 30.63 8.48
C ILE A 314 2.45 29.14 8.67
N ARG A 315 1.85 28.76 9.80
CA ARG A 315 1.52 27.37 10.12
C ARG A 315 0.46 26.82 9.16
N ASP A 316 -0.64 27.52 8.96
CA ASP A 316 -1.76 27.08 8.13
C ASP A 316 -1.35 26.93 6.66
N GLU A 317 -0.60 27.90 6.12
CA GLU A 317 -0.11 27.82 4.75
C GLU A 317 0.92 26.70 4.57
N LYS A 318 1.76 26.45 5.57
CA LYS A 318 2.67 25.30 5.55
C LYS A 318 1.89 23.98 5.55
N MET A 319 0.89 23.84 6.42
CA MET A 319 0.04 22.65 6.47
C MET A 319 -0.68 22.41 5.14
N GLU A 320 -1.17 23.47 4.50
CA GLU A 320 -1.80 23.38 3.17
C GLU A 320 -0.80 22.89 2.10
N MET A 321 0.42 23.42 2.09
CA MET A 321 1.46 22.96 1.17
C MET A 321 1.87 21.51 1.42
N ASP A 322 2.01 21.11 2.69
CA ASP A 322 2.35 19.74 3.08
C ASP A 322 1.24 18.76 2.66
N ARG A 323 -0.04 19.17 2.78
CA ARG A 323 -1.19 18.40 2.29
C ARG A 323 -1.14 18.17 0.79
N LYS A 324 -0.93 19.23 0.00
CA LYS A 324 -0.81 19.11 -1.47
C LYS A 324 0.37 18.23 -1.88
N GLU A 325 1.45 18.26 -1.13
CA GLU A 325 2.61 17.41 -1.37
C GLU A 325 2.31 15.93 -1.08
N MET A 326 1.61 15.65 0.02
CA MET A 326 1.13 14.32 0.36
C MET A 326 0.17 13.77 -0.71
N GLU A 327 -0.77 14.59 -1.19
CA GLU A 327 -1.68 14.20 -2.28
C GLU A 327 -0.92 13.85 -3.56
N LEU A 328 0.12 14.61 -3.91
CA LEU A 328 0.97 14.30 -5.07
C LEU A 328 1.73 12.98 -4.88
N ILE A 329 2.29 12.72 -3.69
CA ILE A 329 2.98 11.46 -3.39
C ILE A 329 2.00 10.29 -3.50
N SER A 330 0.81 10.40 -2.91
CA SER A 330 -0.24 9.38 -3.01
C SER A 330 -0.62 9.10 -4.46
N ALA A 331 -0.83 10.16 -5.26
CA ALA A 331 -1.16 10.02 -6.68
C ALA A 331 -0.02 9.37 -7.48
N LYS A 332 1.24 9.70 -7.20
CA LYS A 332 2.40 9.03 -7.81
C LYS A 332 2.42 7.54 -7.50
N LEU A 333 2.30 7.18 -6.23
CA LEU A 333 2.30 5.78 -5.77
C LEU A 333 1.18 4.95 -6.43
N LYS A 334 0.00 5.55 -6.65
CA LYS A 334 -1.11 4.88 -7.37
C LYS A 334 -0.76 4.53 -8.83
N THR A 335 0.16 5.27 -9.46
CA THR A 335 0.57 5.08 -10.87
C THR A 335 1.81 4.21 -11.07
N GLU A 336 2.53 3.84 -9.99
CA GLU A 336 3.74 3.00 -10.08
C GLU A 336 3.41 1.56 -10.51
N LEU A 337 4.41 0.67 -10.69
CA LEU A 337 4.16 -0.75 -10.96
C LEU A 337 3.52 -1.45 -9.75
N ARG A 338 2.65 -2.44 -9.98
CA ARG A 338 1.97 -3.25 -8.93
C ARG A 338 2.97 -3.85 -7.95
N LEU A 339 2.47 -4.21 -6.75
CA LEU A 339 3.18 -4.84 -5.64
C LEU A 339 4.42 -5.64 -6.07
N GLN A 340 5.60 -5.06 -5.85
CA GLN A 340 6.88 -5.63 -6.24
C GLN A 340 7.87 -5.54 -5.08
N ARG A 341 8.75 -6.54 -5.02
CA ARG A 341 9.90 -6.53 -4.14
C ARG A 341 10.81 -5.38 -4.54
N THR A 342 11.17 -4.52 -3.60
CA THR A 342 12.07 -3.39 -3.84
C THR A 342 13.49 -3.89 -4.12
N CYS A 343 13.97 -4.79 -3.28
CA CYS A 343 15.31 -5.38 -3.41
C CYS A 343 15.47 -6.64 -2.57
N THR A 344 16.58 -7.35 -2.80
CA THR A 344 17.10 -8.41 -1.94
C THR A 344 18.52 -8.06 -1.52
N ASP A 345 18.84 -8.19 -0.23
CA ASP A 345 20.22 -8.01 0.25
C ASP A 345 21.07 -9.29 0.09
N THR A 346 22.36 -9.19 0.40
CA THR A 346 23.32 -10.30 0.32
C THR A 346 23.01 -11.46 1.27
N LYS A 347 22.17 -11.22 2.29
CA LYS A 347 21.71 -12.23 3.26
C LYS A 347 20.40 -12.91 2.82
N GLY A 348 19.83 -12.50 1.69
CA GLY A 348 18.57 -13.05 1.18
C GLY A 348 17.32 -12.41 1.79
N ASN A 349 17.46 -11.25 2.47
CA ASN A 349 16.29 -10.51 2.96
C ASN A 349 15.66 -9.71 1.82
N GLU A 350 14.35 -9.88 1.65
CA GLU A 350 13.54 -9.17 0.68
C GLU A 350 12.87 -7.95 1.33
N TYR A 351 13.02 -6.77 0.73
CA TYR A 351 12.45 -5.52 1.26
C TYR A 351 11.22 -5.12 0.46
N TRP A 352 10.15 -4.77 1.18
CA TRP A 352 8.85 -4.46 0.63
C TRP A 352 8.28 -3.19 1.27
N PHE A 353 7.60 -2.39 0.45
CA PHE A 353 6.87 -1.20 0.87
C PHE A 353 5.43 -1.36 0.44
N PHE A 354 4.51 -1.25 1.40
CA PHE A 354 3.08 -1.25 1.11
C PHE A 354 2.52 0.16 1.37
N ASN A 355 1.51 0.54 0.61
CA ASN A 355 0.96 1.89 0.62
C ASN A 355 -0.08 2.06 1.72
N ASP A 356 -0.30 3.28 2.20
CA ASP A 356 -1.38 3.55 3.17
C ASP A 356 -2.74 3.64 2.47
N LEU A 357 -3.74 2.88 2.94
CA LEU A 357 -5.07 2.85 2.35
C LEU A 357 -5.96 4.02 2.81
N LEU A 358 -5.71 4.62 3.99
CA LEU A 358 -6.72 5.46 4.68
C LEU A 358 -6.42 6.96 4.72
N THR A 359 -5.16 7.37 4.63
CA THR A 359 -4.77 8.75 4.93
C THR A 359 -5.34 9.80 3.98
N SER A 360 -5.64 9.45 2.72
CA SER A 360 -6.21 10.42 1.79
C SER A 360 -7.74 10.58 1.89
N GLN A 361 -8.45 9.69 2.61
CA GLN A 361 -9.92 9.59 2.48
C GLN A 361 -10.72 9.80 3.77
N LEU A 362 -10.15 9.61 4.97
CA LEU A 362 -10.98 9.39 6.17
C LEU A 362 -10.72 10.32 7.37
N GLY A 363 -9.75 11.22 7.30
CA GLY A 363 -9.40 12.09 8.44
C GLY A 363 -8.93 11.31 9.68
N HIS A 364 -8.51 12.03 10.73
CA HIS A 364 -7.83 11.46 11.92
C HIS A 364 -8.65 10.39 12.69
N ALA A 365 -9.97 10.31 12.49
CA ALA A 365 -10.86 9.52 13.34
C ALA A 365 -10.77 8.00 13.11
N THR A 366 -10.32 7.54 11.93
CA THR A 366 -10.29 6.10 11.60
C THR A 366 -8.97 5.40 11.91
N ASP A 367 -7.87 6.14 12.10
CA ASP A 367 -6.54 5.55 12.32
C ASP A 367 -6.25 5.15 13.78
N ILE A 368 -7.08 5.61 14.73
CA ILE A 368 -7.00 5.21 16.14
C ILE A 368 -7.21 3.69 16.32
N ARG A 369 -7.66 2.98 15.27
CA ARG A 369 -7.86 1.52 15.25
C ARG A 369 -6.84 0.75 14.39
N ASN A 370 -5.82 1.41 13.84
CA ASN A 370 -4.77 0.77 13.05
C ASN A 370 -3.68 0.22 13.98
N ASN A 371 -3.86 -1.03 14.40
CA ASN A 371 -2.90 -1.73 15.27
C ASN A 371 -1.79 -2.43 14.48
N GLU A 372 -1.80 -2.36 13.15
CA GLU A 372 -0.81 -2.94 12.26
C GLU A 372 -0.21 -1.86 11.34
N CYS A 373 0.10 -0.70 11.91
CA CYS A 373 0.55 0.49 11.18
C CYS A 373 1.86 0.26 10.39
N TYR A 374 2.61 -0.77 10.75
CA TYR A 374 3.83 -1.19 10.05
C TYR A 374 3.57 -1.62 8.60
N TRP A 375 2.35 -2.08 8.23
CA TRP A 375 2.02 -2.31 6.82
C TRP A 375 2.01 -1.00 6.02
N SER A 376 1.44 0.05 6.59
CA SER A 376 1.25 1.34 5.88
C SER A 376 2.47 2.23 5.93
N TYR A 377 3.21 2.20 7.04
CA TYR A 377 4.27 3.16 7.33
C TYR A 377 5.65 2.51 7.33
N GLY A 378 5.75 1.24 7.70
CA GLY A 378 7.01 0.53 7.87
C GLY A 378 7.65 0.06 6.56
N VAL A 379 8.82 -0.55 6.72
CA VAL A 379 9.48 -1.40 5.73
C VAL A 379 9.29 -2.83 6.17
N ILE A 380 8.73 -3.66 5.30
CA ILE A 380 8.56 -5.09 5.57
C ILE A 380 9.78 -5.83 5.02
N VAL A 381 10.36 -6.68 5.85
CA VAL A 381 11.52 -7.50 5.51
C VAL A 381 11.10 -8.96 5.59
N ILE A 382 11.31 -9.72 4.52
CA ILE A 382 10.98 -11.15 4.48
C ILE A 382 12.26 -11.93 4.24
N GLY A 383 12.66 -12.76 5.20
CA GLY A 383 13.94 -13.46 5.12
C GLY A 383 14.49 -13.87 6.49
N PRO A 384 15.79 -14.25 6.54
CA PRO A 384 16.45 -14.73 7.75
C PRO A 384 16.74 -13.65 8.80
N GLY A 385 16.57 -12.37 8.46
CA GLY A 385 16.93 -11.22 9.30
C GLY A 385 18.44 -10.91 9.27
N TYR A 386 18.87 -9.99 10.12
CA TYR A 386 20.25 -9.47 10.09
C TYR A 386 21.29 -10.34 10.79
N HIS A 387 20.84 -11.23 11.68
CA HIS A 387 21.70 -11.99 12.59
C HIS A 387 21.98 -13.44 12.11
N GLY A 388 21.72 -13.74 10.84
CA GLY A 388 22.24 -14.97 10.19
C GLY A 388 21.47 -16.26 10.52
N GLY A 389 20.15 -16.19 10.68
CA GLY A 389 19.30 -17.39 10.72
C GLY A 389 19.17 -18.05 9.34
N THR A 390 18.62 -19.26 9.29
CA THR A 390 18.20 -19.92 8.03
C THR A 390 16.68 -19.88 7.83
N GLU A 391 15.92 -19.51 8.86
CA GLU A 391 14.46 -19.54 8.85
C GLU A 391 13.90 -18.26 8.23
N ARG A 392 13.10 -18.41 7.16
CA ARG A 392 12.37 -17.30 6.53
C ARG A 392 11.27 -16.83 7.48
N ARG A 393 11.33 -15.57 7.91
CA ARG A 393 10.30 -14.92 8.71
C ARG A 393 9.93 -13.56 8.14
N TRP A 394 8.81 -13.04 8.62
CA TRP A 394 8.35 -11.69 8.29
C TRP A 394 8.74 -10.76 9.43
N TRP A 395 9.35 -9.64 9.07
CA TRP A 395 9.82 -8.62 10.00
C TRP A 395 9.31 -7.26 9.55
N HIS A 396 9.28 -6.29 10.46
CA HIS A 396 9.11 -4.89 10.12
C HIS A 396 10.17 -4.00 10.74
N ILE A 397 10.39 -2.88 10.06
CA ILE A 397 11.14 -1.72 10.53
C ILE A 397 10.17 -0.54 10.46
N ASP A 398 9.88 0.02 11.61
CA ASP A 398 9.01 1.16 11.80
C ASP A 398 9.82 2.36 12.34
N GLY A 399 9.33 3.56 12.04
CA GLY A 399 9.97 4.79 12.48
C GLY A 399 10.90 5.45 11.47
N ILE A 400 10.88 6.78 11.49
CA ILE A 400 11.79 7.61 10.69
C ILE A 400 13.25 7.32 11.07
N GLN A 401 13.55 7.17 12.36
CA GLN A 401 14.93 6.95 12.82
C GLN A 401 15.45 5.58 12.38
N SER A 402 14.65 4.53 12.52
CA SER A 402 15.02 3.18 12.10
C SER A 402 15.22 3.08 10.59
N MET A 403 14.41 3.78 9.78
CA MET A 403 14.59 3.85 8.32
C MET A 403 15.85 4.62 7.92
N LEU A 404 16.17 5.72 8.60
CA LEU A 404 17.43 6.45 8.40
C LEU A 404 18.64 5.62 8.84
N GLN A 405 18.50 4.81 9.88
CA GLN A 405 19.53 3.85 10.29
C GLN A 405 19.70 2.74 9.24
N LEU A 406 18.60 2.21 8.67
CA LEU A 406 18.64 1.26 7.57
C LEU A 406 19.44 1.82 6.38
N GLU A 407 19.15 3.06 5.98
CA GLU A 407 19.87 3.73 4.90
C GLU A 407 21.37 3.81 5.20
N LYS A 408 21.75 4.28 6.40
CA LYS A 408 23.15 4.39 6.81
C LYS A 408 23.86 3.03 6.84
N TRP A 409 23.21 2.02 7.41
CA TRP A 409 23.75 0.67 7.49
C TRP A 409 23.97 0.07 6.10
N MET A 410 22.97 0.18 5.22
CA MET A 410 23.07 -0.29 3.82
C MET A 410 24.22 0.39 3.06
N MET A 411 24.44 1.69 3.26
CA MET A 411 25.53 2.40 2.56
C MET A 411 26.92 1.97 3.05
N HIS A 412 27.02 1.41 4.25
CA HIS A 412 28.26 0.94 4.85
C HIS A 412 28.53 -0.56 4.60
N ASP A 413 27.54 -1.41 4.83
CA ASP A 413 27.71 -2.87 4.93
C ASP A 413 27.47 -3.61 3.61
N TRP A 414 26.67 -3.05 2.70
CA TRP A 414 26.36 -3.71 1.43
C TRP A 414 27.46 -3.44 0.41
N THR A 415 27.78 -4.47 -0.39
CA THR A 415 28.95 -4.44 -1.26
C THR A 415 28.82 -3.43 -2.41
N PRO A 416 29.94 -2.92 -2.97
CA PRO A 416 29.93 -2.01 -4.13
C PRO A 416 29.15 -2.55 -5.34
N ASN A 417 29.10 -3.87 -5.52
CA ASN A 417 28.43 -4.53 -6.64
C ASN A 417 26.90 -4.42 -6.56
N ASP A 418 26.35 -4.09 -5.40
CA ASP A 418 24.90 -3.92 -5.16
C ASP A 418 24.44 -2.46 -5.39
N LYS A 419 25.23 -1.63 -6.08
CA LYS A 419 24.95 -0.19 -6.21
C LYS A 419 23.53 0.11 -6.70
N THR A 420 23.08 -0.53 -7.77
CA THR A 420 21.72 -0.33 -8.31
C THR A 420 20.65 -0.68 -7.30
N THR A 421 20.79 -1.83 -6.63
CA THR A 421 19.88 -2.32 -5.60
C THR A 421 19.80 -1.36 -4.42
N ARG A 422 20.95 -0.85 -3.97
CA ARG A 422 21.06 0.14 -2.88
C ARG A 422 20.42 1.47 -3.26
N ASP A 423 20.66 1.95 -4.47
CA ASP A 423 20.12 3.22 -4.94
C ASP A 423 18.58 3.18 -5.04
N ILE A 424 18.01 2.04 -5.45
CA ILE A 424 16.55 1.80 -5.46
C ILE A 424 15.99 1.84 -4.04
N LEU A 425 16.54 1.04 -3.12
CA LEU A 425 16.05 1.00 -1.74
C LEU A 425 16.20 2.36 -1.07
N LYS A 426 17.33 3.04 -1.28
CA LYS A 426 17.59 4.39 -0.76
C LYS A 426 16.55 5.39 -1.26
N THR A 427 16.19 5.34 -2.54
CA THR A 427 15.18 6.24 -3.11
C THR A 427 13.81 6.00 -2.47
N GLN A 428 13.41 4.73 -2.30
CA GLN A 428 12.16 4.34 -1.67
C GLN A 428 12.12 4.69 -0.17
N LEU A 429 13.21 4.46 0.57
CA LEU A 429 13.33 4.86 1.97
C LEU A 429 13.20 6.37 2.14
N ASN A 430 13.89 7.15 1.31
CA ASN A 430 13.82 8.61 1.37
C ASN A 430 12.40 9.11 1.04
N GLY A 431 11.75 8.52 0.03
CA GLY A 431 10.35 8.80 -0.29
C GLY A 431 9.42 8.46 0.88
N ARG A 432 9.61 7.30 1.53
CA ARG A 432 8.84 6.90 2.71
C ARG A 432 9.06 7.84 3.89
N VAL A 433 10.30 8.18 4.23
CA VAL A 433 10.62 9.12 5.31
C VAL A 433 10.00 10.49 5.05
N GLN A 434 10.05 10.98 3.81
CA GLN A 434 9.39 12.23 3.43
C GLN A 434 7.88 12.14 3.60
N TYR A 435 7.24 11.06 3.16
CA TYR A 435 5.82 10.81 3.36
C TYR A 435 5.43 10.82 4.84
N LEU A 436 6.18 10.11 5.69
CA LEU A 436 5.94 10.08 7.13
C LEU A 436 6.07 11.47 7.78
N ARG A 437 7.06 12.28 7.37
CA ARG A 437 7.20 13.65 7.88
C ARG A 437 6.04 14.56 7.50
N LEU A 438 5.53 14.43 6.27
CA LEU A 438 4.34 15.15 5.83
C LEU A 438 3.12 14.72 6.65
N LEU A 439 3.01 13.43 6.96
CA LEU A 439 1.98 12.91 7.85
C LEU A 439 2.10 13.42 9.28
N GLU A 440 3.31 13.51 9.86
CA GLU A 440 3.50 14.15 11.18
C GLU A 440 3.04 15.61 11.15
N SER A 441 3.42 16.34 10.10
CA SER A 441 3.13 17.78 9.97
C SER A 441 1.63 18.05 9.77
N ALA A 442 0.98 17.29 8.88
CA ALA A 442 -0.40 17.56 8.45
C ALA A 442 -1.46 16.75 9.22
N VAL A 443 -1.09 15.60 9.81
CA VAL A 443 -2.06 14.64 10.35
C VAL A 443 -1.79 14.29 11.82
N TYR A 444 -0.64 13.74 12.18
CA TYR A 444 -0.48 13.13 13.52
C TYR A 444 0.13 14.05 14.59
N GLY A 445 0.73 15.16 14.18
CA GLY A 445 1.56 15.99 15.04
C GLY A 445 3.02 15.56 15.04
N GLU A 446 3.89 16.51 15.42
CA GLU A 446 5.33 16.33 15.45
C GLU A 446 5.74 15.20 16.41
N GLY A 447 6.61 14.31 15.94
CA GLY A 447 7.19 13.24 16.76
C GLY A 447 6.44 11.90 16.70
N TYR A 448 5.30 11.81 16.01
CA TYR A 448 4.49 10.59 15.97
C TYR A 448 5.23 9.35 15.43
N PHE A 449 6.03 9.50 14.38
CA PHE A 449 6.84 8.44 13.75
C PHE A 449 8.32 8.50 14.13
N SER A 450 8.68 9.22 15.20
CA SER A 450 10.08 9.42 15.57
C SER A 450 10.74 8.22 16.28
N LYS A 451 9.96 7.22 16.69
CA LYS A 451 10.44 6.00 17.35
C LYS A 451 10.80 4.94 16.34
#